data_AF-A0A7G9S2Q5-F1
#
_entry.id   AF-A0A7G9S2Q5-F1
#
_cell.length_a   1.000
_cell.length_b   1.000
_cell.length_c   1.000
_cell.angle_alpha   90.00
_cell.angle_beta   90.00
_cell.angle_gamma   90.00
#
_symmetry.space_group_name_H-M   'P 1'
#
loop_
_entity.id
_entity.type
_entity.pdbx_description
1 polymer ?
#
loop_
_entity_poly.entity_id
_entity_poly.type
_entity_poly.pdbx_seq_one_letter_code
_entity_poly.pdbx_strand_id
1 'polypeptide(L)'
;MIERLVSSAVYLVLPIVGIFLFDWDWRSVIVLYWLQNITVGIRTEIDMIRTRTPEAPGESVSLTFNGRQVTGSAQKPLMVVFFAVHYGIFTLVHGVFVFLIVSGVFNGLFQASGGAGSTGGAGPAWLPGALTQEATFDLRGIIVAWAIGSIVQFVLAAMAPSENLPPLRKLFFAPYARIFVLHFTVIIGVFLITRFDWPPAAAILLVALQFVVDLWRPLNTNSKTPNTLKTAI
;
A
#
# COMPACT_ATOMS: atom_id res chain seq x y z
N MET A 1 -6.06 -10.96 14.41
CA MET A 1 -5.96 -9.57 14.92
C MET A 1 -4.50 -9.17 15.16
N ILE A 2 -3.72 -10.01 15.85
CA ILE A 2 -2.29 -9.79 16.14
C ILE A 2 -1.46 -9.56 14.86
N GLU A 3 -1.57 -10.41 13.84
CA GLU A 3 -0.81 -10.23 12.58
C GLU A 3 -1.06 -8.88 11.89
N ARG A 4 -2.30 -8.37 11.97
CA ARG A 4 -2.67 -7.08 11.40
C ARG A 4 -2.06 -5.93 12.18
N LEU A 5 -2.13 -5.99 13.51
CA LEU A 5 -1.55 -4.99 14.39
C LEU A 5 -0.02 -4.95 14.25
N VAL A 6 0.63 -6.12 14.16
CA VAL A 6 2.08 -6.22 13.94
C VAL A 6 2.47 -5.68 12.56
N SER A 7 1.74 -6.03 11.50
CA SER A 7 1.98 -5.50 10.16
C SER A 7 1.81 -3.97 10.14
N SER A 8 0.70 -3.43 10.65
CA SER A 8 0.49 -1.98 10.73
C SER A 8 1.54 -1.26 11.60
N ALA A 9 1.93 -1.84 12.74
CA ALA A 9 2.90 -1.25 13.65
C ALA A 9 4.30 -1.17 13.03
N VAL A 10 4.75 -2.21 12.29
CA VAL A 10 6.06 -2.20 11.63
C VAL A 10 6.20 -1.01 10.69
N TYR A 11 5.17 -0.71 9.91
CA TYR A 11 5.22 0.37 8.93
C TYR A 11 4.86 1.75 9.47
N LEU A 12 4.34 1.82 10.69
CA LEU A 12 4.26 3.06 11.46
C LEU A 12 5.62 3.39 12.10
N VAL A 13 6.30 2.38 12.64
CA VAL A 13 7.54 2.55 13.40
C VAL A 13 8.74 2.79 12.49
N LEU A 14 8.87 2.04 11.38
CA LEU A 14 10.00 2.18 10.46
C LEU A 14 10.24 3.62 9.96
N PRO A 15 9.24 4.37 9.45
CA PRO A 15 9.46 5.74 9.00
C PRO A 15 9.79 6.69 10.16
N ILE A 16 9.19 6.49 11.34
CA ILE A 16 9.51 7.29 12.55
C ILE A 16 10.98 7.07 12.95
N VAL A 17 11.41 5.81 13.01
CA VAL A 17 12.81 5.45 13.30
C VAL A 17 13.75 6.03 12.24
N GLY A 18 13.38 5.96 10.96
CA GLY A 18 14.08 6.60 9.85
C GLY A 18 14.30 8.09 10.08
N ILE A 19 13.24 8.81 10.44
CA ILE A 19 13.29 10.27 10.65
C ILE A 19 14.21 10.62 11.84
N PHE A 20 14.06 9.93 12.97
CA PHE A 20 14.76 10.32 14.20
C PHE A 20 16.19 9.78 14.33
N LEU A 21 16.51 8.65 13.69
CA LEU A 21 17.83 8.00 13.81
C LEU A 21 18.69 8.10 12.55
N PHE A 22 18.07 8.34 11.39
CA PHE A 22 18.75 8.32 10.08
C PHE A 22 18.53 9.63 9.29
N ASP A 23 18.01 10.66 9.96
CA ASP A 23 17.69 11.98 9.37
C ASP A 23 16.87 11.89 8.08
N TRP A 24 15.97 10.89 8.00
CA TRP A 24 15.15 10.73 6.81
C TRP A 24 14.21 11.91 6.63
N ASP A 25 14.22 12.45 5.43
CA ASP A 25 13.23 13.40 4.97
C ASP A 25 11.95 12.69 4.46
N TRP A 26 10.97 13.50 4.05
CA TRP A 26 9.71 13.01 3.51
C TRP A 26 9.89 12.17 2.24
N ARG A 27 10.96 12.39 1.45
CA ARG A 27 11.23 11.64 0.22
C ARG A 27 11.51 10.19 0.56
N SER A 28 12.40 9.96 1.54
CA SER A 28 12.72 8.62 2.04
C SER A 28 11.49 7.87 2.55
N VAL A 29 10.61 8.58 3.26
CA VAL A 29 9.36 8.01 3.80
C VAL A 29 8.39 7.61 2.69
N ILE A 30 8.19 8.45 1.67
CA ILE A 30 7.29 8.12 0.55
C ILE A 30 7.83 6.93 -0.26
N VAL A 31 9.15 6.88 -0.53
CA VAL A 31 9.77 5.75 -1.23
C VAL A 31 9.63 4.46 -0.41
N LEU A 32 9.82 4.51 0.91
CA LEU A 32 9.60 3.36 1.78
C LEU A 32 8.14 2.87 1.72
N TYR A 33 7.17 3.77 1.75
CA TYR A 33 5.75 3.40 1.63
C TYR A 33 5.41 2.80 0.26
N TRP A 34 6.03 3.31 -0.82
CA TRP A 34 5.88 2.71 -2.14
C TRP A 34 6.48 1.29 -2.19
N LEU A 35 7.68 1.08 -1.65
CA LEU A 35 8.28 -0.25 -1.56
C LEU A 35 7.44 -1.22 -0.72
N GLN A 36 6.82 -0.73 0.36
CA GLN A 36 5.88 -1.52 1.13
C GLN A 36 4.67 -1.98 0.30
N ASN A 37 4.18 -1.15 -0.62
CA ASN A 37 3.10 -1.55 -1.52
C ASN A 37 3.50 -2.79 -2.33
N ILE A 38 4.75 -2.88 -2.80
CA ILE A 38 5.28 -4.07 -3.47
C ILE A 38 5.19 -5.30 -2.56
N THR A 39 5.63 -5.19 -1.31
CA THR A 39 5.57 -6.30 -0.33
C THR A 39 4.13 -6.78 -0.12
N VAL A 40 3.16 -5.86 -0.04
CA VAL A 40 1.74 -6.21 0.12
C VAL A 40 1.19 -6.90 -1.12
N GLY A 41 1.56 -6.45 -2.31
CA GLY A 41 1.25 -7.13 -3.57
C GLY A 41 1.71 -8.57 -3.59
N ILE A 42 3.02 -8.78 -3.36
CA ILE A 42 3.64 -10.12 -3.35
C ILE A 42 2.98 -11.02 -2.31
N ARG A 43 2.76 -10.51 -1.09
CA ARG A 43 2.09 -11.27 -0.03
C ARG A 43 0.66 -11.66 -0.43
N THR A 44 -0.09 -10.74 -1.01
CA THR A 44 -1.47 -11.00 -1.45
C THR A 44 -1.48 -12.07 -2.54
N GLU A 45 -0.55 -12.01 -3.48
CA GLU A 45 -0.40 -13.01 -4.53
C GLU A 45 -0.07 -14.40 -3.95
N ILE A 46 0.88 -14.48 -3.01
CA ILE A 46 1.20 -15.72 -2.29
C ILE A 46 -0.04 -16.27 -1.56
N ASP A 47 -0.79 -15.42 -0.87
CA ASP A 47 -2.00 -15.84 -0.16
C ASP A 47 -3.11 -16.28 -1.12
N MET A 48 -3.23 -15.64 -2.30
CA MET A 48 -4.13 -16.08 -3.36
C MET A 48 -3.70 -17.43 -3.96
N ILE A 49 -2.40 -17.72 -4.06
CA ILE A 49 -1.90 -19.04 -4.48
C ILE A 49 -2.20 -20.09 -3.41
N ARG A 50 -2.05 -19.75 -2.12
CA ARG A 50 -2.20 -20.68 -0.99
C ARG A 50 -3.63 -20.92 -0.55
N THR A 51 -4.55 -19.98 -0.78
CA THR A 51 -5.93 -20.11 -0.29
C THR A 51 -6.61 -21.35 -0.87
N ARG A 52 -7.23 -22.14 0.01
CA ARG A 52 -8.01 -23.34 -0.35
C ARG A 52 -9.49 -23.05 -0.50
N THR A 53 -9.90 -21.80 -0.32
CA THR A 53 -11.30 -21.35 -0.38
C THR A 53 -11.48 -20.45 -1.61
N PRO A 54 -11.93 -20.98 -2.77
CA PRO A 54 -12.11 -20.18 -3.98
C PRO A 54 -13.24 -19.14 -3.81
N GLU A 55 -14.31 -19.51 -3.13
CA GLU A 55 -15.53 -18.70 -3.01
C GLU A 55 -16.10 -18.74 -1.59
N ALA A 56 -16.70 -17.63 -1.15
CA ALA A 56 -17.43 -17.60 0.11
C ALA A 56 -18.80 -18.29 -0.07
N PRO A 57 -19.38 -18.92 0.97
CA PRO A 57 -20.70 -19.53 0.87
C PRO A 57 -21.75 -18.50 0.40
N GLY A 58 -22.34 -18.72 -0.78
CA GLY A 58 -23.36 -17.85 -1.38
C GLY A 58 -22.82 -16.71 -2.25
N GLU A 59 -21.52 -16.66 -2.54
CA GLU A 59 -20.91 -15.62 -3.37
C GLU A 59 -20.11 -16.26 -4.53
N SER A 60 -20.77 -16.48 -5.66
CA SER A 60 -20.13 -16.97 -6.89
C SER A 60 -19.61 -15.80 -7.72
N VAL A 61 -18.30 -15.76 -7.98
CA VAL A 61 -17.74 -14.79 -8.92
C VAL A 61 -17.72 -15.45 -10.29
N SER A 62 -18.80 -15.26 -11.03
CA SER A 62 -18.90 -15.73 -12.41
C SER A 62 -18.01 -14.87 -13.32
N LEU A 63 -16.74 -15.25 -13.49
CA LEU A 63 -15.93 -14.74 -14.60
C LEU A 63 -16.50 -15.31 -15.89
N THR A 64 -16.91 -14.46 -16.84
CA THR A 64 -17.38 -14.92 -18.15
C THR A 64 -16.32 -14.70 -19.22
N PHE A 65 -15.98 -15.73 -19.98
CA PHE A 65 -15.15 -15.64 -21.17
C PHE A 65 -15.96 -16.11 -22.39
N ASN A 66 -16.11 -15.27 -23.40
CA ASN A 66 -16.99 -15.53 -24.57
C ASN A 66 -18.44 -15.91 -24.17
N GLY A 67 -19.01 -15.22 -23.19
CA GLY A 67 -20.38 -15.49 -22.71
C GLY A 67 -20.55 -16.79 -21.91
N ARG A 68 -19.48 -17.56 -21.70
CA ARG A 68 -19.47 -18.76 -20.86
C ARG A 68 -18.82 -18.46 -19.53
N GLN A 69 -19.44 -18.90 -18.43
CA GLN A 69 -18.80 -18.80 -17.11
C GLN A 69 -17.57 -19.71 -17.06
N VAL A 70 -16.43 -19.14 -16.70
CA VAL A 70 -15.20 -19.83 -16.35
C VAL A 70 -15.44 -20.47 -14.99
N THR A 71 -16.11 -21.62 -15.00
CA THR A 71 -16.37 -22.42 -13.79
C THR A 71 -15.22 -23.41 -13.60
N GLY A 72 -14.87 -23.70 -12.35
CA GLY A 72 -13.91 -24.76 -11.99
C GLY A 72 -12.47 -24.31 -11.75
N SER A 73 -11.53 -25.26 -11.93
CA SER A 73 -10.12 -25.16 -11.50
C SER A 73 -9.30 -24.06 -12.17
N ALA A 74 -9.75 -23.54 -13.32
CA ALA A 74 -9.06 -22.50 -14.09
C ALA A 74 -9.31 -21.07 -13.59
N GLN A 75 -10.36 -20.84 -12.78
CA GLN A 75 -10.72 -19.50 -12.28
C GLN A 75 -9.64 -18.90 -11.37
N LYS A 76 -9.11 -19.72 -10.45
CA LYS A 76 -8.06 -19.32 -9.51
C LYS A 76 -6.76 -18.87 -10.19
N PRO A 77 -6.11 -19.69 -11.04
CA PRO A 77 -4.87 -19.27 -11.70
C PRO A 77 -5.06 -18.05 -12.59
N LEU A 78 -6.21 -17.93 -13.28
CA LEU A 78 -6.52 -16.73 -14.07
C LEU A 78 -6.59 -15.46 -13.19
N MET A 79 -7.27 -15.53 -12.04
CA MET A 79 -7.34 -14.39 -11.11
C MET A 79 -5.98 -14.04 -10.50
N VAL A 80 -5.14 -15.04 -10.19
CA VAL A 80 -3.78 -14.82 -9.68
C VAL A 80 -2.93 -14.10 -10.73
N VAL A 81 -2.92 -14.58 -11.97
CA VAL A 81 -2.16 -13.96 -13.07
C VAL A 81 -2.69 -12.56 -13.38
N PHE A 82 -4.01 -12.39 -13.44
CA PHE A 82 -4.61 -11.08 -13.64
C PHE A 82 -4.21 -10.11 -12.53
N PHE A 83 -4.28 -10.55 -11.27
CA PHE A 83 -3.85 -9.76 -10.14
C PHE A 83 -2.39 -9.35 -10.27
N ALA A 84 -1.48 -10.29 -10.53
CA ALA A 84 -0.05 -10.04 -10.67
C ALA A 84 0.25 -8.99 -11.75
N VAL A 85 -0.32 -9.16 -12.95
CA VAL A 85 -0.11 -8.23 -14.07
C VAL A 85 -0.73 -6.87 -13.79
N HIS A 86 -2.01 -6.84 -13.41
CA HIS A 86 -2.74 -5.60 -13.22
C HIS A 86 -2.19 -4.80 -12.04
N TYR A 87 -2.05 -5.44 -10.87
CA TYR A 87 -1.46 -4.81 -9.69
C TYR A 87 -0.02 -4.39 -9.93
N GLY A 88 0.75 -5.20 -10.66
CA GLY A 88 2.14 -4.89 -11.04
C GLY A 88 2.25 -3.63 -11.89
N ILE A 89 1.43 -3.50 -12.95
CA ILE A 89 1.41 -2.31 -13.82
C ILE A 89 1.03 -1.06 -13.00
N PHE A 90 -0.01 -1.14 -12.17
CA PHE A 90 -0.41 -0.02 -11.32
C PHE A 90 0.69 0.38 -10.33
N THR A 91 1.37 -0.59 -9.72
CA THR A 91 2.48 -0.34 -8.79
C THR A 91 3.67 0.28 -9.50
N LEU A 92 3.95 -0.14 -10.74
CA LEU A 92 5.02 0.42 -11.57
C LEU A 92 4.73 1.88 -11.96
N VAL A 93 3.55 2.16 -12.53
CA VAL A 93 3.16 3.53 -12.93
C VAL A 93 3.14 4.46 -11.72
N HIS A 94 2.61 3.99 -10.60
CA HIS A 94 2.66 4.75 -9.34
C HIS A 94 4.09 4.97 -8.85
N GLY A 95 4.97 3.98 -9.01
CA GLY A 95 6.40 4.12 -8.70
C GLY A 95 7.07 5.20 -9.53
N VAL A 96 6.84 5.20 -10.84
CA VAL A 96 7.31 6.29 -11.73
C VAL A 96 6.84 7.64 -11.20
N PHE A 97 5.56 7.77 -10.84
CA PHE A 97 5.01 8.99 -10.25
C PHE A 97 5.70 9.40 -8.94
N VAL A 98 5.93 8.46 -8.02
CA VAL A 98 6.66 8.69 -6.77
C VAL A 98 8.08 9.17 -7.05
N PHE A 99 8.81 8.51 -7.96
CA PHE A 99 10.17 8.89 -8.32
C PHE A 99 10.26 10.27 -8.99
N LEU A 100 9.27 10.64 -9.81
CA LEU A 100 9.15 12.00 -10.38
C LEU A 100 8.90 13.06 -9.29
N ILE A 101 8.11 12.76 -8.25
CA ILE A 101 7.91 13.67 -7.11
C ILE A 101 9.21 13.84 -6.31
N VAL A 102 9.84 12.74 -5.90
CA VAL A 102 11.06 12.80 -5.06
C VAL A 102 12.30 13.25 -5.83
N SER A 103 12.27 13.31 -7.15
CA SER A 103 13.30 13.98 -7.97
C SER A 103 13.03 15.48 -8.16
N GLY A 104 11.89 16.00 -7.69
CA GLY A 104 11.57 17.42 -7.78
C GLY A 104 11.07 17.88 -9.15
N VAL A 105 10.72 16.95 -10.06
CA VAL A 105 10.18 17.28 -11.40
C VAL A 105 8.96 18.20 -11.30
N PHE A 106 8.16 18.03 -10.25
CA PHE A 106 6.96 18.82 -10.02
C PHE A 106 7.20 20.11 -9.20
N ASN A 107 8.43 20.41 -8.76
CA ASN A 107 8.70 21.60 -7.93
C ASN A 107 8.26 22.91 -8.61
N GLY A 108 8.50 23.05 -9.92
CA GLY A 108 8.06 24.22 -10.70
C GLY A 108 6.55 24.33 -10.85
N LEU A 109 5.83 23.21 -10.93
CA LEU A 109 4.37 23.16 -10.95
C LEU A 109 3.78 23.59 -9.60
N PHE A 110 4.39 23.16 -8.51
CA PHE A 110 3.97 23.52 -7.15
C PHE A 110 4.29 24.98 -6.82
N GLN A 111 5.42 25.52 -7.31
CA GLN A 111 5.78 26.93 -7.12
C GLN A 111 4.89 27.87 -7.96
N ALA A 112 4.54 27.49 -9.19
CA ALA A 112 3.64 28.27 -10.06
C ALA A 112 2.17 28.29 -9.59
N SER A 113 1.75 27.32 -8.78
CA SER A 113 0.42 27.26 -8.15
C SER A 113 0.33 28.04 -6.82
N GLY A 114 1.36 28.85 -6.49
CA GLY A 114 1.42 29.62 -5.25
C GLY A 114 1.82 28.78 -4.02
N GLY A 115 2.34 27.57 -4.24
CA GLY A 115 2.79 26.67 -3.19
C GLY A 115 4.17 27.04 -2.67
N ALA A 116 4.26 27.38 -1.39
CA ALA A 116 5.51 27.76 -0.74
C ALA A 116 6.35 26.56 -0.22
N GLY A 117 6.03 25.33 -0.63
CA GLY A 117 6.82 24.13 -0.34
C GLY A 117 8.17 24.09 -1.08
N SER A 118 9.08 25.01 -0.80
CA SER A 118 10.48 24.96 -1.21
C SER A 118 11.40 25.40 -0.08
N THR A 119 11.53 24.57 0.96
CA THR A 119 12.63 24.70 1.94
C THR A 119 13.73 23.66 1.76
N GLY A 120 13.76 22.96 0.62
CA GLY A 120 14.86 22.07 0.25
C GLY A 120 14.99 21.85 -1.24
N GLY A 121 15.66 22.78 -1.94
CA GLY A 121 16.18 22.57 -3.30
C GLY A 121 15.59 23.48 -4.39
N ALA A 122 16.34 24.55 -4.69
CA ALA A 122 16.55 25.24 -5.97
C ALA A 122 15.41 25.35 -7.01
N GLY A 123 14.98 26.60 -7.26
CA GLY A 123 14.61 27.15 -8.57
C GLY A 123 13.47 26.51 -9.39
N PRO A 124 12.94 27.21 -10.40
CA PRO A 124 11.96 26.63 -11.32
C PRO A 124 12.49 25.35 -11.99
N ALA A 125 11.66 24.30 -12.03
CA ALA A 125 12.01 22.97 -12.57
C ALA A 125 12.46 22.93 -14.05
N TRP A 126 12.42 24.04 -14.77
CA TRP A 126 12.92 24.20 -16.15
C TRP A 126 14.33 24.81 -16.23
N LEU A 127 14.96 25.17 -15.09
CA LEU A 127 16.35 25.62 -15.08
C LEU A 127 17.32 24.43 -15.31
N PRO A 128 18.25 24.54 -16.26
CA PRO A 128 19.37 23.60 -16.40
C PRO A 128 20.22 23.68 -15.11
N GLY A 129 20.06 22.70 -14.22
CA GLY A 129 20.69 22.68 -12.89
C GLY A 129 19.76 22.20 -11.77
N ALA A 130 18.44 22.20 -11.98
CA ALA A 130 17.50 21.56 -11.04
C ALA A 130 17.66 20.02 -10.99
N LEU A 131 18.23 19.42 -12.05
CA LEU A 131 18.59 18.00 -12.12
C LEU A 131 19.99 17.69 -11.56
N THR A 132 20.77 18.69 -11.15
CA THR A 132 22.16 18.51 -10.67
C THR A 132 22.32 18.73 -9.16
N GLN A 133 21.28 19.17 -8.46
CA GLN A 133 21.21 18.98 -7.01
C GLN A 133 20.91 17.50 -6.80
N GLU A 134 21.95 16.73 -6.45
CA GLU A 134 21.76 15.34 -6.12
C GLU A 134 20.73 15.26 -5.00
N ALA A 135 19.50 14.87 -5.34
CA ALA A 135 18.48 14.49 -4.38
C ALA A 135 18.98 13.20 -3.71
N THR A 136 19.92 13.37 -2.78
CA THR A 136 20.55 12.28 -2.04
C THR A 136 19.60 11.89 -0.91
N PHE A 137 18.53 11.19 -1.27
CA PHE A 137 17.76 10.46 -0.27
C PHE A 137 18.45 9.12 0.00
N ASP A 138 18.43 8.67 1.25
CA ASP A 138 19.18 7.50 1.72
C ASP A 138 18.57 6.18 1.19
N LEU A 139 18.84 5.87 -0.08
CA LEU A 139 18.35 4.66 -0.73
C LEU A 139 18.82 3.39 -0.01
N ARG A 140 20.01 3.41 0.61
CA ARG A 140 20.58 2.26 1.31
C ARG A 140 19.78 1.97 2.58
N GLY A 141 19.58 2.96 3.43
CA GLY A 141 18.77 2.81 4.64
C GLY A 141 17.33 2.42 4.31
N ILE A 142 16.74 3.01 3.27
CA ILE A 142 15.39 2.67 2.82
C ILE A 142 15.30 1.19 2.41
N ILE A 143 16.24 0.69 1.60
CA ILE A 143 16.25 -0.71 1.17
C ILE A 143 16.41 -1.64 2.36
N VAL A 144 17.29 -1.32 3.32
CA VAL A 144 17.49 -2.12 4.53
C VAL A 144 16.22 -2.16 5.38
N ALA A 145 15.64 -1.00 5.68
CA ALA A 145 14.39 -0.89 6.44
C ALA A 145 13.23 -1.63 5.77
N TRP A 146 13.11 -1.47 4.45
CA TRP A 146 12.12 -2.19 3.65
C TRP A 146 12.34 -3.70 3.69
N ALA A 147 13.58 -4.17 3.55
CA ALA A 147 13.92 -5.58 3.59
C ALA A 147 13.57 -6.19 4.96
N ILE A 148 13.92 -5.51 6.06
CA ILE A 148 13.56 -5.94 7.43
C ILE A 148 12.05 -6.06 7.58
N GLY A 149 11.30 -5.01 7.23
CA GLY A 149 9.84 -5.03 7.29
C GLY A 149 9.23 -6.14 6.42
N SER A 150 9.78 -6.35 5.23
CA SER A 150 9.31 -7.37 4.29
C SER A 150 9.59 -8.79 4.76
N ILE A 151 10.76 -9.05 5.32
CA ILE A 151 11.10 -10.36 5.90
C ILE A 151 10.12 -10.71 7.01
N VAL A 152 9.85 -9.77 7.94
CA VAL A 152 8.86 -9.98 9.00
C VAL A 152 7.49 -10.32 8.41
N GLN A 153 7.06 -9.60 7.36
CA GLN A 153 5.80 -9.89 6.70
C GLN A 153 5.76 -11.25 6.03
N PHE A 154 6.83 -11.66 5.36
CA PHE A 154 6.90 -12.96 4.68
C PHE A 154 6.96 -14.12 5.67
N VAL A 155 7.68 -13.96 6.78
CA VAL A 155 7.71 -14.95 7.88
C VAL A 155 6.31 -15.11 8.48
N LEU A 156 5.65 -14.01 8.83
CA LEU A 156 4.28 -14.06 9.37
C LEU A 156 3.31 -14.70 8.37
N ALA A 157 3.42 -14.38 7.08
CA ALA A 157 2.60 -15.00 6.05
C ALA A 157 2.88 -16.51 5.93
N ALA A 158 4.15 -16.93 5.92
CA ALA A 158 4.54 -18.34 5.82
C ALA A 158 4.05 -19.17 7.02
N MET A 159 4.05 -18.59 8.22
CA MET A 159 3.56 -19.22 9.45
C MET A 159 2.03 -19.30 9.53
N ALA A 160 1.30 -18.46 8.78
CA ALA A 160 -0.15 -18.48 8.76
C ALA A 160 -0.70 -19.78 8.12
N PRO A 161 -1.55 -20.56 8.81
CA PRO A 161 -2.15 -21.76 8.24
C PRO A 161 -3.02 -21.42 7.02
N SER A 162 -2.83 -22.17 5.92
CA SER A 162 -3.57 -21.93 4.66
C SER A 162 -5.09 -22.10 4.79
N GLU A 163 -5.54 -22.79 5.83
CA GLU A 163 -6.95 -23.07 6.13
C GLU A 163 -7.70 -21.85 6.69
N ASN A 164 -6.96 -20.90 7.26
CA ASN A 164 -7.51 -19.66 7.81
C ASN A 164 -7.43 -18.50 6.80
N LEU A 165 -6.94 -18.74 5.59
CA LEU A 165 -6.83 -17.70 4.58
C LEU A 165 -8.22 -17.28 4.08
N PRO A 166 -8.46 -15.98 3.88
CA PRO A 166 -9.72 -15.51 3.32
C PRO A 166 -10.02 -16.10 1.93
N PRO A 167 -11.29 -16.06 1.49
CA PRO A 167 -11.67 -16.45 0.14
C PRO A 167 -10.91 -15.63 -0.91
N LEU A 168 -10.66 -16.24 -2.08
CA LEU A 168 -9.88 -15.66 -3.18
C LEU A 168 -10.30 -14.22 -3.53
N ARG A 169 -11.61 -13.97 -3.64
CA ARG A 169 -12.16 -12.64 -3.93
C ARG A 169 -11.79 -11.59 -2.87
N LYS A 170 -11.82 -11.96 -1.59
CA LYS A 170 -11.48 -11.05 -0.50
C LYS A 170 -10.00 -10.72 -0.49
N LEU A 171 -9.15 -11.69 -0.81
CA LEU A 171 -7.70 -11.48 -0.99
C LEU A 171 -7.43 -10.56 -2.18
N PHE A 172 -8.05 -10.83 -3.32
CA PHE A 172 -7.93 -10.02 -4.53
C PHE A 172 -8.17 -8.54 -4.26
N PHE A 173 -9.26 -8.18 -3.56
CA PHE A 173 -9.58 -6.79 -3.28
C PHE A 173 -8.85 -6.18 -2.07
N ALA A 174 -8.16 -6.97 -1.25
CA ALA A 174 -7.58 -6.51 0.01
C ALA A 174 -6.57 -5.33 -0.15
N PRO A 175 -5.71 -5.29 -1.18
CA PRO A 175 -4.74 -4.21 -1.37
C PRO A 175 -5.35 -2.90 -1.88
N TYR A 176 -6.43 -2.97 -2.65
CA TYR A 176 -7.00 -1.81 -3.36
C TYR A 176 -7.48 -0.71 -2.43
N ALA A 177 -8.16 -1.09 -1.34
CA ALA A 177 -8.61 -0.13 -0.34
C ALA A 177 -7.45 0.68 0.26
N ARG A 178 -6.27 0.06 0.37
CA ARG A 178 -5.07 0.72 0.88
C ARG A 178 -4.47 1.68 -0.13
N ILE A 179 -4.32 1.23 -1.38
CA ILE A 179 -3.78 2.07 -2.47
C ILE A 179 -4.64 3.31 -2.67
N PHE A 180 -5.97 3.15 -2.67
CA PHE A 180 -6.89 4.26 -2.84
C PHE A 180 -6.70 5.33 -1.76
N VAL A 181 -6.60 4.91 -0.50
CA VAL A 181 -6.35 5.82 0.63
C VAL A 181 -4.99 6.50 0.48
N LEU A 182 -3.94 5.77 0.13
CA LEU A 182 -2.61 6.35 -0.05
C LEU A 182 -2.59 7.40 -1.17
N HIS A 183 -3.25 7.14 -2.30
CA HIS A 183 -3.37 8.13 -3.38
C HIS A 183 -4.15 9.37 -2.93
N PHE A 184 -5.27 9.17 -2.25
CA PHE A 184 -6.09 10.28 -1.75
C PHE A 184 -5.31 11.13 -0.74
N THR A 185 -4.56 10.48 0.16
CA THR A 185 -3.79 11.15 1.20
C THR A 185 -2.58 11.87 0.62
N VAL A 186 -1.91 11.32 -0.40
CA VAL A 186 -0.82 12.02 -1.10
C VAL A 186 -1.35 13.23 -1.85
N ILE A 187 -2.48 13.12 -2.56
CA ILE A 187 -3.10 14.25 -3.27
C ILE A 187 -3.49 15.36 -2.28
N ILE A 188 -4.15 15.01 -1.17
CA ILE A 188 -4.52 15.96 -0.12
C ILE A 188 -3.27 16.54 0.55
N GLY A 189 -2.29 15.71 0.88
CA GLY A 189 -1.04 16.14 1.50
C GLY A 189 -0.30 17.16 0.64
N VAL A 190 -0.16 16.89 -0.66
CA VAL A 190 0.40 17.83 -1.63
C VAL A 190 -0.40 19.13 -1.67
N PHE A 191 -1.73 19.06 -1.76
CA PHE A 191 -2.59 20.24 -1.75
C PHE A 191 -2.46 21.09 -0.47
N LEU A 192 -2.29 20.45 0.68
CA LEU A 192 -2.13 21.14 1.96
C LEU A 192 -0.74 21.76 2.12
N ILE A 193 0.32 21.08 1.67
CA ILE A 193 1.69 21.64 1.65
C ILE A 193 1.73 22.89 0.79
N THR A 194 1.12 22.86 -0.40
CA THR A 194 1.07 24.04 -1.27
C THR A 194 0.22 25.16 -0.67
N ARG A 195 -0.88 24.86 0.03
CA ARG A 195 -1.75 25.92 0.57
C ARG A 195 -1.25 26.57 1.86
N PHE A 196 -0.57 25.82 2.73
CA PHE A 196 -0.27 26.23 4.12
C PHE A 196 1.21 26.36 4.48
N ASP A 197 2.13 26.01 3.57
CA ASP A 197 3.57 26.19 3.74
C ASP A 197 4.18 25.52 4.99
N TRP A 198 3.57 24.42 5.46
CA TRP A 198 4.00 23.73 6.68
C TRP A 198 4.20 22.22 6.47
N PRO A 199 5.35 21.82 5.89
CA PRO A 199 5.65 20.42 5.53
C PRO A 199 5.52 19.41 6.68
N PRO A 200 5.93 19.72 7.94
CA PRO A 200 5.76 18.79 9.06
C PRO A 200 4.29 18.51 9.40
N ALA A 201 3.41 19.50 9.30
CA ALA A 201 1.99 19.30 9.60
C ALA A 201 1.29 18.42 8.57
N ALA A 202 1.70 18.50 7.29
CA ALA A 202 1.22 17.58 6.27
C ALA A 202 1.67 16.14 6.53
N ALA A 203 2.93 15.94 6.96
CA ALA A 203 3.44 14.61 7.32
C ALA A 203 2.69 14.02 8.52
N ILE A 204 2.46 14.83 9.57
CA ILE A 204 1.69 14.43 10.76
C ILE A 204 0.24 14.11 10.38
N LEU A 205 -0.40 14.93 9.54
CA LEU A 205 -1.76 14.68 9.07
C LEU A 205 -1.83 13.41 8.20
N LEU A 206 -0.86 13.18 7.31
CA LEU A 206 -0.74 11.97 6.49
C LEU A 206 -0.69 10.72 7.37
N VAL A 207 0.17 10.74 8.40
CA VAL A 207 0.30 9.64 9.37
C VAL A 207 -1.01 9.45 10.15
N ALA A 208 -1.64 10.54 10.60
CA ALA A 208 -2.91 10.49 11.32
C ALA A 208 -4.05 9.94 10.46
N LEU A 209 -4.18 10.38 9.20
CA LEU A 209 -5.23 9.92 8.28
C LEU A 209 -5.05 8.45 7.93
N GLN A 210 -3.81 8.03 7.68
CA GLN A 210 -3.46 6.63 7.44
C GLN A 210 -3.80 5.76 8.66
N PHE A 211 -3.47 6.22 9.88
CA PHE A 211 -3.82 5.54 11.12
C PHE A 211 -5.34 5.39 11.30
N VAL A 212 -6.11 6.46 11.02
CA VAL A 212 -7.58 6.43 11.11
C VAL A 212 -8.18 5.43 10.13
N VAL A 213 -7.68 5.39 8.89
CA VAL A 213 -8.15 4.41 7.89
C VAL A 213 -7.83 2.98 8.32
N ASP A 214 -6.63 2.75 8.84
CA ASP A 214 -6.22 1.44 9.34
C ASP A 214 -7.10 1.00 10.52
N LEU A 215 -7.59 1.96 11.32
CA LEU A 215 -8.53 1.74 12.42
C LEU A 215 -9.98 1.55 11.95
N TRP A 216 -10.40 2.24 10.86
CA TRP A 216 -11.79 2.25 10.38
C TRP A 216 -12.18 0.99 9.60
N ARG A 217 -11.24 0.09 9.28
CA ARG A 217 -11.57 -1.24 8.75
C ARG A 217 -12.41 -2.01 9.77
N PRO A 218 -13.70 -2.28 9.51
CA PRO A 218 -14.56 -2.94 10.49
C PRO A 218 -13.98 -4.29 10.90
N LEU A 219 -13.99 -4.55 12.21
CA LEU A 219 -13.78 -5.88 12.75
C LEU A 219 -14.96 -6.76 12.33
N ASN A 220 -14.98 -7.23 11.08
CA ASN A 220 -15.93 -8.25 10.66
C ASN A 220 -15.52 -9.59 11.30
N THR A 221 -15.76 -9.72 12.60
CA THR A 221 -15.93 -11.00 13.27
C THR A 221 -17.32 -11.51 12.91
N ASN A 222 -17.49 -11.99 11.68
CA ASN A 222 -18.62 -12.84 11.35
C ASN A 222 -18.35 -14.22 11.97
N SER A 223 -18.44 -14.32 13.29
CA SER A 223 -18.67 -15.61 13.94
C SER A 223 -20.11 -15.99 13.64
N LYS A 224 -20.35 -16.58 12.47
CA LYS A 224 -21.52 -17.43 12.29
C LYS A 224 -21.32 -18.62 13.23
N THR A 225 -21.83 -18.53 14.45
CA THR A 225 -22.08 -19.70 15.28
C THR A 225 -22.98 -20.64 14.47
N PRO A 226 -22.56 -21.88 14.15
CA PRO A 226 -23.43 -22.82 13.49
C PRO A 226 -24.58 -23.14 14.45
N ASN A 227 -25.79 -22.76 14.04
CA ASN A 227 -27.03 -23.08 14.73
C ASN A 227 -27.32 -24.58 14.53
N THR A 228 -26.50 -25.43 15.15
CA THR A 228 -26.87 -26.80 15.48
C THR A 228 -27.75 -26.72 16.72
N LEU A 229 -28.83 -27.51 16.76
CA LEU A 229 -29.93 -27.51 17.75
C LEU A 229 -31.24 -26.82 17.30
N LYS A 230 -31.79 -27.25 16.16
CA LYS A 230 -33.24 -27.45 16.02
C LYS A 230 -33.52 -28.74 15.23
N THR A 231 -33.05 -29.86 15.79
CA THR A 231 -33.56 -31.20 15.49
C THR A 231 -33.55 -32.02 16.78
N ALA A 232 -34.33 -31.59 17.75
CA ALA A 232 -34.75 -32.42 18.88
C ALA A 232 -36.02 -31.80 19.45
N ILE A 233 -37.07 -32.62 19.51
CA ILE A 233 -38.46 -32.37 19.91
C ILE A 233 -39.37 -32.01 18.73
#